data_AF-A0A2T2RDF2-F1
#
_entry.id   AF-A0A2T2RDF2-F1
#
_cell.length_a   1.000
_cell.length_b   1.000
_cell.length_c   1.000
_cell.angle_alpha   90.00
_cell.angle_beta   90.00
_cell.angle_gamma   90.00
#
_symmetry.space_group_name_H-M   'P 1'
#
loop_
_entity.id
_entity.type
_entity.pdbx_description
1 polymer ?
#
loop_
_entity_poly.entity_id
_entity_poly.type
_entity_poly.pdbx_seq_one_letter_code
_entity_poly.pdbx_strand_id
1 'polypeptide(L)' 'MVGLLELEEHSAALLKTEGTTQRVMLGETIPGSNWKLISIANQKATFEQNSQQKSMSVGQTTLAK' A
#
# COMPACT_ATOMS: atom_id res chain seq x y z
N MET A 1 -7.45 0.21 -1.62
CA MET A 1 -6.58 0.12 -2.80
C MET A 1 -7.38 0.42 -4.05
N VAL A 2 -6.94 1.40 -4.85
CA VAL A 2 -7.55 1.68 -6.17
C VAL A 2 -6.63 1.32 -7.33
N GLY A 3 -5.32 1.15 -7.10
CA GLY A 3 -4.38 0.72 -8.12
C GLY A 3 -3.00 0.39 -7.57
N LEU A 4 -2.17 -0.24 -8.39
CA LEU A 4 -0.78 -0.56 -8.13
C LEU A 4 0.05 -0.28 -9.38
N LEU A 5 1.28 0.17 -9.18
CA LEU A 5 2.33 0.24 -10.18
C LEU A 5 3.43 -0.72 -9.72
N GLU A 6 3.70 -1.76 -10.50
CA GLU A 6 4.72 -2.79 -10.21
C GLU A 6 5.88 -2.59 -11.19
N LEU A 7 6.84 -1.77 -10.77
CA LEU A 7 7.95 -1.24 -11.59
C LEU A 7 9.28 -1.36 -10.83
N GLU A 8 9.46 -2.48 -10.11
CA GLU A 8 10.59 -2.75 -9.24
C GLU A 8 10.77 -1.64 -8.18
N GLU A 9 11.89 -0.93 -8.17
CA GLU A 9 12.20 0.16 -7.24
C GLU A 9 11.26 1.38 -7.34
N HIS A 10 10.58 1.54 -8.49
CA HIS A 10 9.61 2.62 -8.73
C HIS A 10 8.17 2.20 -8.42
N SER A 11 7.98 1.04 -7.79
CA SER A 11 6.65 0.54 -7.47
C SER A 11 5.91 1.46 -6.50
N ALA A 12 4.60 1.60 -6.71
CA ALA A 12 3.74 2.44 -5.88
C ALA A 12 2.33 1.88 -5.73
N ALA A 13 1.75 2.09 -4.54
CA ALA A 13 0.35 1.81 -4.28
C ALA A 13 -0.48 3.10 -4.39
N LEU A 14 -1.65 2.99 -5.03
CA LEU A 14 -2.66 4.05 -5.08
C LEU A 14 -3.78 3.73 -4.08
N LEU A 15 -3.92 4.58 -3.08
CA LEU A 15 -4.84 4.41 -1.96
C LEU A 15 -5.85 5.55 -1.95
N LYS A 16 -7.14 5.23 -1.86
CA LYS A 16 -8.18 6.24 -1.67
C LYS A 16 -8.39 6.45 -0.17
N THR A 17 -8.11 7.65 0.30
CA THR A 17 -8.31 8.09 1.69
C THR A 17 -9.09 9.41 1.66
N GLU A 18 -10.15 9.51 2.47
CA GLU A 18 -10.97 10.73 2.59
C GLU A 18 -11.41 11.32 1.23
N GLY A 19 -11.73 10.45 0.27
CA GLY A 19 -12.18 10.86 -1.07
C GLY A 19 -11.05 11.18 -2.07
N THR A 20 -9.82 11.38 -1.61
CA THR A 20 -8.65 11.66 -2.46
C THR A 20 -7.84 10.39 -2.72
N THR A 21 -7.33 10.23 -3.94
CA THR A 21 -6.37 9.15 -4.23
C THR A 21 -4.96 9.66 -3.96
N GLN A 22 -4.28 8.98 -3.06
CA GLN A 22 -2.89 9.24 -2.69
C GLN A 22 -1.99 8.12 -3.20
N ARG A 23 -0.75 8.48 -3.53
CA ARG A 23 0.29 7.55 -3.97
C ARG A 23 1.27 7.31 -2.81
N VAL A 24 1.64 6.06 -2.60
CA VAL A 24 2.64 5.64 -1.62
C VAL A 24 3.69 4.79 -2.33
N MET A 25 4.95 5.20 -2.29
CA MET A 25 6.09 4.44 -2.84
C MET A 25 6.63 3.42 -1.86
N LEU A 26 7.43 2.48 -2.37
CA LEU A 26 8.22 1.60 -1.51
C LEU A 26 9.03 2.41 -0.50
N GLY A 27 8.97 2.01 0.77
CA GLY A 27 9.63 2.69 1.89
C GLY A 27 8.82 3.84 2.51
N GLU A 28 7.78 4.35 1.85
CA GLU A 28 6.93 5.40 2.40
C GLU A 28 5.87 4.84 3.35
N THR A 29 5.53 5.64 4.37
CA THR A 29 4.40 5.38 5.27
C THR A 29 3.13 5.96 4.68
N ILE A 30 2.02 5.22 4.75
CA ILE A 30 0.71 5.73 4.31
C ILE A 30 0.35 6.94 5.20
N PRO A 31 0.05 8.11 4.61
CA PRO A 31 -0.29 9.31 5.37
C PRO A 31 -1.45 9.06 6.35
N GLY A 32 -1.28 9.51 7.60
CA GLY A 32 -2.25 9.30 8.67
C GLY A 32 -2.27 7.89 9.28
N SER A 33 -1.30 7.02 8.95
CA SER A 33 -1.13 5.71 9.56
C SER A 33 0.34 5.43 9.92
N ASN A 34 0.60 4.27 10.53
CA ASN A 34 1.96 3.77 10.80
C ASN A 34 2.35 2.59 9.88
N TRP A 35 1.58 2.33 8.82
CA TRP A 35 1.86 1.26 7.87
C TRP A 35 2.80 1.76 6.77
N LYS A 36 3.96 1.12 6.65
CA LYS A 36 4.96 1.39 5.61
C LYS A 36 4.79 0.41 4.46
N LEU A 37 4.79 0.89 3.22
CA LEU A 37 4.79 0.01 2.05
C LEU A 37 6.17 -0.63 1.89
N ILE A 38 6.26 -1.95 1.96
CA ILE A 38 7.55 -2.68 1.92
C ILE A 38 7.73 -3.51 0.65
N SER A 39 6.66 -3.90 -0.03
CA SER A 39 6.76 -4.58 -1.32
C SER A 39 5.49 -4.43 -2.16
N ILE A 40 5.65 -4.51 -3.48
CA ILE A 40 4.58 -4.79 -4.42
C ILE A 40 5.04 -5.97 -5.26
N ALA A 41 4.25 -7.04 -5.26
CA ALA A 41 4.52 -8.23 -6.05
C ALA A 41 3.22 -8.97 -6.33
N ASN A 42 3.11 -9.56 -7.52
CA ASN A 42 1.95 -10.40 -7.89
C ASN A 42 0.62 -9.66 -7.70
N GLN A 43 0.56 -8.37 -8.09
CA GLN A 43 -0.61 -7.52 -7.95
C GLN A 43 -1.10 -7.33 -6.50
N LYS A 44 -0.21 -7.46 -5.52
CA LYS A 44 -0.46 -7.19 -4.10
C LYS A 44 0.57 -6.22 -3.56
N ALA A 45 0.12 -5.28 -2.73
CA ALA A 45 1.01 -4.47 -1.91
C ALA A 45 1.10 -5.10 -0.52
N THR A 46 2.30 -5.19 0.04
CA THR A 46 2.55 -5.61 1.43
C THR A 46 3.02 -4.43 2.24
N PHE A 47 2.36 -4.22 3.37
CA PHE A 47 2.63 -3.14 4.31
C PHE A 47 3.14 -3.73 5.63
N GLU A 48 3.95 -2.96 6.34
CA GLU A 48 4.52 -3.31 7.64
C GLU A 48 4.18 -2.25 8.70
N GLN A 49 3.81 -2.71 9.90
CA GLN A 49 3.70 -1.88 11.11
C GLN A 49 4.08 -2.74 12.33
N ASN A 50 5.05 -2.28 13.16
CA ASN A 50 5.41 -2.95 14.41
C ASN A 50 5.62 -4.48 14.27
N SER A 51 6.39 -4.90 13.27
CA SER A 51 6.64 -6.32 12.92
C SER A 51 5.43 -7.11 12.41
N GLN A 52 4.27 -6.49 12.26
CA GLN A 52 3.13 -7.09 11.54
C GLN A 52 3.22 -6.76 10.07
N GLN A 53 2.94 -7.74 9.21
CA GLN A 53 2.80 -7.55 7.78
C GLN A 53 1.37 -7.82 7.34
N LYS A 54 0.85 -6.96 6.46
CA LYS A 54 -0.48 -7.13 5.85
C LYS A 54 -0.37 -6.88 4.36
N SER A 55 -0.93 -7.80 3.57
CA SER A 55 -1.02 -7.64 2.12
C SER A 55 -2.43 -7.20 1.72
N MET A 56 -2.51 -6.42 0.65
CA MET A 56 -3.76 -5.89 0.11
C MET A 56 -3.73 -5.98 -1.42
N SER A 57 -4.86 -6.37 -2.00
CA SER A 57 -5.12 -6.36 -3.45
C SER A 57 -5.92 -5.13 -3.87
N VAL A 58 -5.90 -4.81 -5.16
CA VAL A 58 -6.80 -3.80 -5.76
C VAL A 58 -8.27 -4.15 -5.45
N GLY A 59 -9.07 -3.14 -5.10
CA GLY A 59 -10.48 -3.29 -4.73
C GLY A 59 -10.74 -3.52 -3.24
N GLN A 60 -9.74 -3.90 -2.45
CA GLN A 60 -9.91 -3.98 -0.99
C GLN A 60 -9.87 -2.59 -0.35
N THR A 61 -10.68 -2.35 0.68
CA THR A 61 -10.84 -1.04 1.33
C THR A 61 -10.14 -0.92 2.67
N THR A 62 -9.79 -2.04 3.31
CA THR A 62 -9.07 -2.08 4.59
C THR A 62 -7.90 -3.05 4.51
N LEU A 63 -6.80 -2.72 5.19
CA LEU A 63 -5.80 -3.71 5.55
C LEU A 63 -6.56 -4.70 6.44
N ALA A 64 -6.72 -5.96 5.98
CA ALA A 64 -7.57 -6.96 6.62
C ALA A 64 -7.38 -6.94 8.15
N LYS A 65 -8.47 -7.05 8.93
CA LYS A 65 -8.43 -6.99 10.40
C LYS A 65 -7.36 -7.92 10.96
#